data_AF-A0A7J8G5A4-F1
#
_entry.id   AF-A0A7J8G5A4-F1
#
_cell.length_a   1.000
_cell.length_b   1.000
_cell.length_c   1.000
_cell.angle_alpha   90.00
_cell.angle_beta   90.00
_cell.angle_gamma   90.00
#
_symmetry.space_group_name_H-M   'P 1'
#
loop_
_entity.id
_entity.type
_entity.pdbx_description
1 polymer ?
#
loop_
_entity_poly.entity_id
_entity_poly.type
_entity_poly.pdbx_seq_one_letter_code
_entity_poly.pdbx_strand_id
1 'polypeptide(L)'
;MHQQLQKELAEAHKTNKPCGKCCFYLMISKTFVGAGKSGPGRMWRGHGEDELLFANAEEEFFHEKAILKFSYSVQEESDTCLGGRWSFDDVPMKPLRTVMLIPCNKMNEIMDKLKDHLSV
;
A
#
# COMPACT_ATOMS: atom_id res chain seq x y z
N MET A 1 -3.82 13.80 3.58
CA MET A 1 -3.35 13.91 2.18
C MET A 1 -4.43 13.47 1.17
N HIS A 2 -4.94 12.23 1.20
CA HIS A 2 -5.91 11.74 0.21
C HIS A 2 -7.23 12.54 0.09
N GLN A 3 -7.79 13.04 1.20
CA GLN A 3 -8.98 13.90 1.16
C GLN A 3 -8.76 15.21 0.40
N GLN A 4 -7.56 15.79 0.53
CA GLN A 4 -7.22 17.03 -0.15
C GLN A 4 -7.17 16.79 -1.67
N LEU A 5 -6.55 15.69 -2.10
CA LEU A 5 -6.53 15.28 -3.50
C LEU A 5 -7.95 15.08 -4.06
N GLN A 6 -8.87 14.44 -3.32
CA GLN A 6 -10.25 14.29 -3.76
C GLN A 6 -10.97 15.63 -3.93
N LYS A 7 -10.73 16.59 -3.02
CA LYS A 7 -11.29 17.95 -3.12
C LYS A 7 -10.76 18.69 -4.35
N GLU A 8 -9.45 18.64 -4.58
CA GLU A 8 -8.82 19.29 -5.73
C GLU A 8 -9.32 18.70 -7.07
N LEU A 9 -9.50 17.38 -7.14
CA LEU A 9 -10.10 16.71 -8.30
C LEU A 9 -11.55 17.17 -8.53
N ALA A 10 -12.36 17.23 -7.46
CA ALA A 10 -13.76 17.69 -7.55
C ALA A 10 -13.85 19.16 -7.97
N GLU A 11 -12.97 20.02 -7.46
CA GLU A 11 -12.87 21.43 -7.85
C GLU A 11 -12.42 21.59 -9.30
N ALA A 12 -11.47 20.80 -9.77
CA ALA A 12 -11.04 20.80 -11.16
C ALA A 12 -12.20 20.41 -12.10
N HIS A 13 -12.98 19.37 -11.74
CA HIS A 13 -14.17 18.97 -12.49
C HIS A 13 -15.23 20.07 -12.51
N LYS A 14 -15.44 20.76 -11.38
CA LYS A 14 -16.41 21.86 -11.27
C LYS A 14 -16.00 23.10 -12.06
N THR A 15 -14.70 23.38 -12.15
CA THR A 15 -14.18 24.63 -12.75
C THR A 15 -13.89 24.52 -14.25
N ASN A 16 -14.37 23.47 -14.94
CA ASN A 16 -14.11 23.21 -16.37
C ASN A 16 -12.62 23.24 -16.74
N LYS A 17 -11.73 23.02 -15.76
CA LYS A 17 -10.32 22.76 -16.06
C LYS A 17 -10.28 21.47 -16.85
N PRO A 18 -9.43 21.35 -17.89
CA PRO A 18 -9.29 20.11 -18.64
C PRO A 18 -8.71 19.02 -17.73
N CYS A 19 -9.60 18.34 -17.02
CA CYS A 19 -9.32 17.18 -16.21
C CYS A 19 -10.26 16.09 -16.73
N GLY A 20 -9.67 15.03 -17.29
CA GLY A 20 -10.45 13.90 -17.77
C GLY A 20 -11.25 13.23 -16.65
N LYS A 21 -12.03 12.22 -17.01
CA LYS A 21 -12.67 11.36 -16.01
C LYS A 21 -11.58 10.57 -15.29
N CYS A 22 -11.46 10.76 -13.98
CA CYS A 22 -10.62 9.91 -13.13
C CYS A 22 -11.38 8.62 -12.81
N CYS A 23 -11.07 7.55 -13.54
CA CYS A 23 -11.71 6.24 -13.35
C CYS A 23 -10.95 5.36 -12.37
N PHE A 24 -9.62 5.52 -12.29
CA PHE A 24 -8.73 4.69 -11.48
C PHE A 24 -7.61 5.51 -10.85
N TYR A 25 -7.13 5.03 -9.71
CA TYR A 25 -5.90 5.45 -9.06
C TYR A 25 -4.85 4.36 -9.25
N LEU A 26 -3.66 4.75 -9.71
CA LEU A 26 -2.48 3.88 -9.68
C LEU A 26 -1.66 4.24 -8.45
N MET A 27 -1.47 3.28 -7.56
CA MET A 27 -0.67 3.43 -6.34
C MET A 27 0.55 2.52 -6.41
N ILE A 28 1.72 3.06 -6.05
CA ILE A 28 2.97 2.31 -5.94
C ILE A 28 3.42 2.44 -4.49
N SER A 29 3.39 1.32 -3.77
CA SER A 29 3.68 1.27 -2.35
C SER A 29 4.99 0.54 -2.07
N LYS A 30 5.69 0.99 -1.02
CA LYS A 30 6.85 0.29 -0.49
C LYS A 30 6.35 -0.83 0.41
N THR A 31 6.73 -2.05 0.08
CA THR A 31 6.30 -3.26 0.77
C THR A 31 7.49 -4.16 1.05
N PHE A 32 7.31 -5.13 1.94
CA PHE A 32 8.35 -6.07 2.33
C PHE A 32 7.79 -7.46 2.47
N VAL A 33 8.62 -8.46 2.17
CA VAL A 33 8.34 -9.84 2.55
C VAL A 33 8.94 -10.09 3.93
N GLY A 34 8.09 -10.48 4.88
CA GLY A 34 8.54 -10.84 6.23
C GLY A 34 9.54 -12.00 6.19
N ALA A 35 10.64 -11.88 6.94
CA ALA A 35 11.56 -13.01 7.14
C ALA A 35 10.81 -14.08 7.95
N GLY A 36 10.43 -15.18 7.30
CA GLY A 36 9.61 -16.22 7.89
C GLY A 36 10.13 -16.69 9.25
N LYS A 37 9.40 -16.36 10.32
CA LYS A 37 9.41 -17.15 11.56
C LYS A 37 8.17 -18.01 11.56
N SER A 38 8.33 -19.25 11.14
CA SER A 38 7.37 -20.35 11.32
C SER A 38 7.22 -20.67 12.81
N GLY A 39 6.52 -19.80 13.56
CA GLY A 39 6.05 -20.09 14.90
C GLY A 39 4.78 -20.95 14.86
N PRO A 40 4.56 -21.88 15.81
CA PRO A 40 3.51 -22.91 15.73
C PRO A 40 2.09 -22.38 16.01
N GLY A 41 1.79 -21.11 15.72
CA GLY A 41 0.52 -20.45 16.07
C GLY A 41 -0.19 -19.68 14.95
N ARG A 42 0.36 -19.58 13.73
CA ARG A 42 -0.31 -18.90 12.60
C ARG A 42 -0.88 -19.89 11.60
N MET A 43 -1.88 -20.66 12.03
CA MET A 43 -2.71 -21.48 11.14
C MET A 43 -4.03 -20.76 10.87
N TRP A 44 -3.98 -19.65 10.12
CA TRP A 44 -5.14 -19.16 9.36
C TRP A 44 -4.73 -18.06 8.36
N ARG A 45 -4.38 -18.48 7.15
CA ARG A 45 -4.95 -17.99 5.88
C ARG A 45 -4.25 -18.70 4.72
N GLY A 46 -5.06 -19.21 3.80
CA GLY A 46 -4.62 -20.06 2.70
C GLY A 46 -3.67 -19.36 1.72
N HIS A 47 -2.81 -20.19 1.13
CA HIS A 47 -2.10 -20.01 -0.14
C HIS A 47 -1.33 -18.69 -0.36
N GLY A 48 -0.01 -18.76 -0.16
CA GLY A 48 0.94 -18.45 -1.25
C GLY A 48 1.58 -17.06 -1.29
N GLU A 49 1.27 -16.17 -0.36
CA GLU A 49 1.98 -14.89 -0.23
C GLU A 49 2.59 -14.87 1.16
N ASP A 50 3.93 -14.94 1.25
CA ASP A 50 4.62 -14.51 2.47
C ASP A 50 4.04 -13.15 2.87
N GLU A 51 3.62 -13.00 4.13
CA GLU A 51 2.86 -11.86 4.63
C GLU A 51 3.46 -10.53 4.14
N LEU A 52 2.78 -9.90 3.16
CA LEU A 52 3.24 -8.67 2.54
C LEU A 52 3.05 -7.53 3.53
N LEU A 53 4.15 -7.00 4.05
CA LEU A 53 4.16 -5.91 5.02
C LEU A 53 4.21 -4.57 4.29
N PHE A 54 3.31 -3.66 4.62
CA PHE A 54 3.31 -2.30 4.08
C PHE A 54 4.17 -1.37 4.94
N ALA A 55 4.89 -0.44 4.30
CA ALA A 55 5.63 0.58 5.02
C ALA A 55 4.68 1.54 5.78
N ASN A 56 3.49 1.76 5.22
CA ASN A 56 2.45 2.59 5.79
C ASN A 56 1.19 1.75 6.04
N ALA A 57 0.65 1.77 7.25
CA ALA A 57 -0.52 0.95 7.60
C ALA A 57 -1.78 1.34 6.81
N GLU A 58 -1.91 2.61 6.42
CA GLU A 58 -3.04 3.06 5.59
C GLU A 58 -3.09 2.37 4.22
N GLU A 59 -1.95 1.89 3.70
CA GLU A 59 -1.86 1.28 2.37
C GLU A 59 -2.56 -0.08 2.30
N GLU A 60 -2.72 -0.76 3.43
CA GLU A 60 -3.44 -2.04 3.52
C GLU A 60 -4.91 -1.90 3.09
N PHE A 61 -5.56 -0.79 3.44
CA PHE A 61 -6.95 -0.53 3.06
C PHE A 61 -7.11 -0.34 1.55
N PHE A 62 -6.11 0.25 0.89
CA PHE A 62 -6.09 0.39 -0.57
C PHE A 62 -5.81 -0.95 -1.24
N HIS A 63 -4.90 -1.75 -0.68
CA HIS A 63 -4.56 -3.09 -1.16
C HIS A 63 -5.76 -4.06 -1.14
N GLU A 64 -6.66 -3.92 -0.15
CA GLU A 64 -7.93 -4.66 -0.09
C GLU A 64 -8.87 -4.31 -1.25
N LYS A 65 -8.88 -3.05 -1.68
CA LYS A 65 -9.82 -2.54 -2.70
C LYS A 65 -9.25 -2.47 -4.12
N ALA A 66 -7.99 -2.83 -4.29
CA ALA A 66 -7.34 -2.87 -5.59
C ALA A 66 -7.94 -4.00 -6.47
N ILE A 67 -8.23 -3.68 -7.73
CA ILE A 67 -8.72 -4.67 -8.72
C ILE A 67 -7.59 -5.42 -9.41
N LEU A 68 -6.42 -4.81 -9.45
CA LEU A 68 -5.20 -5.40 -9.98
C LEU A 68 -4.07 -5.01 -9.06
N LYS A 69 -3.27 -6.01 -8.68
CA LYS A 69 -2.13 -5.83 -7.82
C LYS A 69 -1.05 -6.84 -8.14
N PHE A 70 0.18 -6.37 -8.12
CA PHE A 70 1.37 -7.22 -8.24
C PHE A 70 2.54 -6.54 -7.54
N SER A 71 3.51 -7.35 -7.15
CA SER A 71 4.71 -6.87 -6.47
C SER A 71 5.93 -7.36 -7.22
N TYR A 72 6.97 -6.52 -7.26
CA TYR A 72 8.26 -6.89 -7.83
C TYR A 72 9.39 -6.49 -6.89
N SER A 73 10.44 -7.30 -6.90
CA SER A 73 11.62 -7.08 -6.07
C SER A 73 12.39 -5.88 -6.55
N VAL A 74 12.80 -5.04 -5.60
CA VAL A 74 13.67 -3.89 -5.88
C VAL A 74 15.01 -4.01 -5.16
N GLN A 75 15.30 -5.19 -4.60
CA GLN A 75 16.51 -5.48 -3.85
C GLN A 75 17.80 -5.13 -4.61
N GLU A 76 17.82 -5.30 -5.93
CA GLU A 76 18.98 -4.99 -6.79
C GLU A 76 19.05 -3.50 -7.20
N GLU A 77 17.95 -2.76 -7.09
CA GLU A 77 17.85 -1.33 -7.44
C GLU A 77 17.91 -0.40 -6.22
N SER A 78 17.71 -0.96 -5.03
CA SER A 78 17.80 -0.22 -3.79
C SER A 78 19.26 -0.10 -3.37
N ASP A 79 19.84 1.09 -3.54
CA ASP A 79 21.01 1.49 -2.78
C ASP A 79 20.76 1.13 -1.31
N THR A 80 21.72 0.46 -0.67
CA THR A 80 21.68 0.02 0.73
C THR A 80 21.49 1.22 1.66
N CYS A 81 20.26 1.71 1.80
CA CYS A 81 19.92 2.98 2.46
C CYS A 81 18.96 2.80 3.63
N LEU A 82 18.94 1.62 4.25
CA LEU A 82 18.49 1.48 5.64
C LEU A 82 19.72 1.38 6.54
N GLY A 83 20.47 2.48 6.63
CA GLY A 83 21.52 2.63 7.63
C GLY A 83 20.89 2.78 9.02
N GLY A 84 21.14 1.81 9.90
CA GLY A 84 20.70 1.81 11.30
C GLY A 84 21.51 0.81 12.12
N ARG A 85 21.37 0.83 13.45
CA ARG A 85 21.93 -0.21 14.34
C ARG A 85 21.12 -1.50 14.20
N TRP A 86 21.38 -2.26 13.14
CA TRP A 86 20.89 -3.62 13.03
C TRP A 86 21.73 -4.48 13.97
N SER A 87 21.08 -5.28 14.81
CA SER A 87 21.76 -6.35 15.54
C SER A 87 22.22 -7.42 14.55
N PHE A 88 23.25 -8.19 14.90
CA PHE A 88 23.74 -9.29 14.05
C PHE A 88 22.65 -10.34 13.76
N ASP A 89 21.62 -10.40 14.60
CA ASP A 89 20.53 -11.37 14.49
C ASP A 89 19.34 -10.86 13.65
N ASP A 90 19.37 -9.60 13.21
CA ASP A 90 18.29 -9.02 12.41
C ASP A 90 18.36 -9.51 10.97
N VAL A 91 17.35 -10.28 10.56
CA VAL A 91 17.23 -10.79 9.18
C VAL A 91 16.68 -9.68 8.26
N PRO A 92 17.40 -9.31 7.19
CA PRO A 92 16.92 -8.34 6.22
C PRO A 92 15.63 -8.78 5.54
N MET A 93 14.60 -7.94 5.66
CA MET A 93 13.38 -8.11 4.88
C MET A 93 13.64 -7.74 3.41
N LYS A 94 13.03 -8.48 2.49
CA LYS A 94 13.18 -8.23 1.05
C LYS A 94 12.29 -7.05 0.62
N PRO A 95 12.84 -5.94 0.12
CA PRO A 95 12.05 -4.80 -0.32
C PRO A 95 11.38 -5.09 -1.66
N LEU A 96 10.09 -4.77 -1.73
CA LEU A 96 9.25 -4.88 -2.90
C LEU A 96 8.57 -3.53 -3.21
N ARG A 97 8.33 -3.27 -4.50
CA ARG A 97 7.34 -2.27 -4.92
C ARG A 97 6.05 -2.99 -5.29
N THR A 98 4.97 -2.60 -4.64
CA THR A 98 3.63 -3.15 -4.91
C THR A 98 2.83 -2.14 -5.69
N VAL A 99 2.44 -2.52 -6.90
CA VAL A 99 1.64 -1.71 -7.82
C VAL A 99 0.18 -2.12 -7.66
N MET A 100 -0.70 -1.14 -7.46
CA MET A 100 -2.12 -1.35 -7.22
C MET A 100 -2.95 -0.42 -8.10
N LEU A 101 -3.94 -0.99 -8.78
CA LEU A 101 -4.95 -0.25 -9.53
C LEU A 101 -6.26 -0.25 -8.74
N ILE A 102 -6.72 0.93 -8.33
CA ILE A 102 -7.88 1.10 -7.46
C ILE A 102 -8.98 1.86 -8.20
N PRO A 103 -10.20 1.32 -8.31
CA PRO A 103 -11.32 2.05 -8.90
C PRO A 103 -11.66 3.31 -8.11
N CYS A 104 -11.94 4.41 -8.80
CA CYS A 104 -12.20 5.70 -8.16
C CYS A 104 -13.43 5.65 -7.22
N ASN A 105 -14.45 4.86 -7.58
CA ASN A 105 -15.65 4.67 -6.74
C ASN A 105 -15.38 3.94 -5.41
N LYS A 106 -14.20 3.32 -5.23
CA LYS A 106 -13.79 2.70 -3.96
C LYS A 106 -13.12 3.66 -3.00
N MET A 107 -12.74 4.86 -3.46
CA MET A 107 -11.99 5.80 -2.63
C MET A 107 -12.78 6.24 -1.39
N ASN A 108 -14.08 6.51 -1.52
CA ASN A 108 -14.90 6.91 -0.36
C ASN A 108 -14.93 5.82 0.72
N GLU A 109 -15.11 4.57 0.30
CA GLU A 109 -15.10 3.40 1.20
C GLU A 109 -13.75 3.26 1.93
N ILE A 110 -12.63 3.46 1.22
CA ILE A 110 -11.28 3.44 1.82
C ILE A 110 -11.12 4.56 2.84
N MET A 111 -11.54 5.78 2.48
CA MET A 111 -11.39 6.95 3.36
C MET A 111 -12.23 6.84 4.63
N ASP A 112 -13.39 6.20 4.57
CA ASP A 112 -14.22 5.97 5.76
C ASP A 112 -13.59 4.91 6.67
N LYS A 113 -13.07 3.81 6.12
CA LYS A 113 -12.28 2.84 6.91
C LYS A 113 -11.07 3.47 7.59
N LEU A 114 -10.35 4.36 6.90
CA LEU A 114 -9.22 5.08 7.46
C LEU A 114 -9.63 6.00 8.63
N LYS A 115 -10.76 6.71 8.50
CA LYS A 115 -11.26 7.54 9.59
C LYS A 115 -11.64 6.70 10.80
N ASP A 116 -12.33 5.58 10.59
CA ASP A 116 -12.73 4.68 11.67
C ASP A 116 -11.50 4.12 12.41
N HIS A 117 -10.45 3.77 11.67
CA HIS A 117 -9.19 3.28 12.24
C HIS A 117 -8.42 4.35 13.04
N LEU A 118 -8.54 5.63 12.66
CA LEU A 118 -7.84 6.75 13.29
C LEU A 118 -8.66 7.46 14.38
N SER A 119 -9.97 7.20 14.49
CA SER A 119 -10.87 7.88 15.45
C SER A 119 -10.80 7.28 16.87
N VAL A 120 -9.63 6.77 17.26
CA VAL A 120 -9.34 6.23 18.60
C VAL A 120 -8.88 7.35 19.53
#